data_AF-A0A0G1AM52-F1
#
_entry.id   AF-A0A0G1AM52-F1
#
_cell.length_a   1.000
_cell.length_b   1.000
_cell.length_c   1.000
_cell.angle_alpha   90.00
_cell.angle_beta   90.00
_cell.angle_gamma   90.00
#
_symmetry.space_group_name_H-M   'P 1'
#
loop_
_entity.id
_entity.type
_entity.pdbx_description
1 polymer ?
#
loop_
_entity_poly.entity_id
_entity_poly.type
_entity_poly.pdbx_seq_one_letter_code
_entity_poly.pdbx_strand_id
1 'polypeptide(L)'
;MSRKKPCSHCGPLPANHWESWINDWLVWFFNKFEARIKKIGGGFLGKPILFFENQITAAVIWLLLKSKIISLTADIDRSKIYNRTLVFLDEAKKKGYRAGAVLFLGRYNNQFFIEISGQRIFFEGLPLGRQRRNIANIFIDDKARLKEILRNHGLPFVIGQSFFSRRAACRYGLKLGWPLVVKPRWGSVSRHVFVDINSKEKLKEAIKNVKEICPWVVVEKFLTGASVWRATVVDYKLGGVVKRIPANVVGDGVSSIAELVETKNADPRRGEPKQKDCTYLKIVLDQTSAKLLAAQKLAFGGVPARGQQVWLQEKIILDLGADLLDATGAAHPDNIKIFEQAARVFGAQLVGIDFLCRDIGVSWREQECAIIELNSLPFIDMHHYPLEGQPRNIAAMLLAMMEEEYKINK
;
A
#
# COMPACT_ATOMS: atom_id res chain seq x y z
N MET A 1 3.91 13.68 32.57
CA MET A 1 4.43 13.62 31.18
C MET A 1 3.49 14.39 30.26
N SER A 2 3.88 15.58 29.78
CA SER A 2 3.04 16.36 28.85
C SER A 2 2.81 15.52 27.58
N ARG A 3 1.55 15.25 27.22
CA ARG A 3 1.22 14.66 25.92
C ARG A 3 1.82 15.56 24.84
N LYS A 4 2.91 15.11 24.20
CA LYS A 4 3.52 15.83 23.07
C LYS A 4 2.41 16.12 22.06
N LYS A 5 2.34 17.36 21.56
CA LYS A 5 1.41 17.71 20.47
C LYS A 5 1.61 16.70 19.32
N PRO A 6 0.54 16.17 18.71
CA PRO A 6 0.66 15.23 17.61
C PRO A 6 1.40 15.89 16.44
N CYS A 7 2.36 15.17 15.85
CA CYS A 7 3.14 15.67 14.73
C CYS A 7 2.22 15.89 13.51
N SER A 8 2.19 17.12 12.99
CA SER A 8 1.39 17.49 11.81
C SER A 8 1.79 16.72 10.55
N HIS A 9 3.05 16.27 10.45
CA HIS A 9 3.57 15.56 9.27
C HIS A 9 3.29 14.05 9.30
N CYS A 10 2.80 13.52 10.43
CA CYS A 10 2.36 12.13 10.51
C CYS A 10 1.03 11.86 9.80
N GLY A 11 0.22 12.89 9.56
CA GLY A 11 -1.14 12.74 9.04
C GLY A 11 -2.07 12.06 10.06
N PRO A 12 -3.14 11.39 9.61
CA PRO A 12 -4.17 10.84 10.49
C PRO A 12 -3.71 9.65 11.34
N LEU A 13 -2.55 9.06 11.00
CA LEU A 13 -1.97 7.90 11.68
C LEU A 13 -0.64 8.29 12.33
N PRO A 14 -0.67 8.85 13.57
CA PRO A 14 0.53 9.25 14.29
C PRO A 14 1.45 8.06 14.55
N ALA A 15 2.76 8.27 14.41
CA ALA A 15 3.78 7.28 14.76
C ALA A 15 4.62 7.77 15.94
N ASN A 16 5.16 6.83 16.71
CA ASN A 16 6.25 7.14 17.63
C ASN A 16 7.54 7.33 16.82
N HIS A 17 8.02 8.57 16.76
CA HIS A 17 9.20 8.92 15.98
C HIS A 17 10.47 8.20 16.48
N TRP A 18 10.62 8.04 17.80
CA TRP A 18 11.80 7.40 18.38
C TRP A 18 11.84 5.91 18.06
N GLU A 19 10.72 5.22 18.22
CA GLU A 19 10.59 3.80 17.86
C GLU A 19 10.82 3.60 16.35
N SER A 20 10.22 4.46 15.52
CA SER A 20 10.42 4.41 14.06
C SER A 20 11.91 4.58 13.71
N TRP A 21 12.58 5.54 14.34
CA TRP A 21 13.98 5.83 14.10
C TRP A 21 14.90 4.67 14.50
N ILE A 22 14.67 4.07 15.69
CA ILE A 22 15.42 2.89 16.13
C ILE A 22 15.18 1.72 15.19
N ASN A 23 13.92 1.46 14.85
CA ASN A 23 13.57 0.34 13.97
C ASN A 23 14.26 0.47 12.61
N ASP A 24 14.23 1.66 12.00
CA ASP A 24 14.91 1.92 10.72
C ASP A 24 16.43 1.71 10.82
N TRP A 25 17.03 2.06 11.96
CA TRP A 25 18.46 1.84 12.22
C TRP A 25 18.78 0.34 12.35
N LEU A 26 17.96 -0.41 13.08
CA LEU A 26 18.08 -1.86 13.23
C LEU A 26 17.90 -2.57 11.88
N VAL A 27 16.85 -2.21 11.12
CA VAL A 27 16.59 -2.74 9.77
C VAL A 27 17.81 -2.50 8.88
N TRP A 28 18.38 -1.30 8.88
CA TRP A 28 19.59 -1.02 8.10
C TRP A 28 20.79 -1.89 8.54
N PHE A 29 21.01 -2.01 9.85
CA PHE A 29 22.11 -2.79 10.41
C PHE A 29 22.00 -4.27 10.04
N PHE A 30 20.84 -4.89 10.27
CA PHE A 30 20.58 -6.28 9.91
C PHE A 30 20.67 -6.51 8.40
N ASN A 31 20.18 -5.59 7.57
CA ASN A 31 20.33 -5.67 6.12
C ASN A 31 21.80 -5.72 5.67
N LYS A 32 22.66 -4.92 6.29
CA LYS A 32 24.10 -4.93 6.01
C LYS A 32 24.77 -6.23 6.47
N PHE A 33 24.32 -6.77 7.60
CA PHE A 33 24.82 -8.02 8.16
C PHE A 33 24.42 -9.22 7.28
N GLU A 34 23.15 -9.31 6.90
CA GLU A 34 22.63 -10.38 6.04
C GLU A 34 23.30 -10.38 4.65
N ALA A 35 23.51 -9.20 4.05
CA ALA A 35 24.22 -9.08 2.78
C ALA A 35 25.69 -9.55 2.86
N ARG A 36 26.34 -9.43 4.03
CA ARG A 36 27.69 -9.96 4.28
C ARG A 36 27.68 -11.47 4.41
N ILE A 37 26.71 -12.04 5.11
CA ILE A 37 26.57 -13.51 5.25
C ILE A 37 26.29 -14.16 3.90
N LYS A 38 25.43 -13.56 3.05
CA LYS A 38 25.13 -14.07 1.70
C LYS A 38 26.37 -14.13 0.79
N LYS A 39 27.33 -13.22 0.97
CA LYS A 39 28.63 -13.27 0.24
C LYS A 39 29.55 -14.42 0.68
N ILE A 40 29.32 -15.01 1.86
CA ILE A 40 30.19 -16.03 2.47
C ILE A 40 29.69 -17.47 2.17
N GLY A 41 28.58 -17.65 1.43
CA GLY A 41 28.22 -18.95 0.83
C GLY A 41 27.07 -19.72 1.48
N GLY A 42 25.98 -19.04 1.85
CA GLY A 42 24.77 -19.70 2.40
C GLY A 42 23.82 -20.26 1.33
N GLY A 43 24.26 -21.18 0.47
CA GLY A 43 23.43 -21.81 -0.56
C GLY A 43 22.90 -23.22 -0.22
N PHE A 44 23.43 -23.88 0.82
CA PHE A 44 23.27 -25.34 0.99
C PHE A 44 22.27 -25.78 2.08
N LEU A 45 21.85 -24.89 2.99
CA LEU A 45 21.05 -25.27 4.18
C LEU A 45 19.52 -25.12 4.02
N GLY A 46 19.02 -24.58 2.90
CA GLY A 46 17.61 -24.16 2.80
C GLY A 46 16.58 -25.30 2.69
N LYS A 47 16.91 -26.45 2.11
CA LYS A 47 15.91 -27.50 1.80
C LYS A 47 15.48 -28.37 3.00
N PRO A 48 16.37 -28.80 3.92
CA PRO A 48 15.95 -29.60 5.08
C PRO A 48 15.22 -28.78 6.15
N ILE A 49 15.60 -27.52 6.34
CA ILE A 49 15.03 -26.62 7.35
C ILE A 49 13.53 -26.35 7.08
N LEU A 50 13.14 -26.21 5.81
CA LEU A 50 11.76 -25.94 5.38
C LEU A 50 10.78 -27.08 5.70
N PHE A 51 11.22 -28.34 5.63
CA PHE A 51 10.38 -29.48 5.99
C PHE A 51 10.12 -29.51 7.51
N PHE A 52 11.16 -29.21 8.30
CA PHE A 52 11.06 -29.10 9.75
C PHE A 52 10.24 -27.88 10.20
N GLU A 53 10.35 -26.71 9.56
CA GLU A 53 9.53 -25.51 9.88
C GLU A 53 8.03 -25.77 9.72
N ASN A 54 7.60 -26.45 8.65
CA ASN A 54 6.18 -26.75 8.43
C ASN A 54 5.63 -27.72 9.48
N GLN A 55 6.40 -28.75 9.86
CA GLN A 55 5.98 -29.72 10.89
C GLN A 55 5.99 -29.12 12.30
N ILE A 56 7.00 -28.30 12.63
CA ILE A 56 7.06 -27.57 13.90
C ILE A 56 5.92 -26.56 13.98
N THR A 57 5.62 -25.84 12.90
CA THR A 57 4.50 -24.89 12.86
C THR A 57 3.16 -25.60 13.01
N ALA A 58 2.96 -26.74 12.35
CA ALA A 58 1.74 -27.55 12.50
C ALA A 58 1.59 -28.09 13.93
N ALA A 59 2.67 -28.60 14.53
CA ALA A 59 2.67 -29.09 15.91
C ALA A 59 2.41 -27.98 16.93
N VAL A 60 2.99 -26.79 16.74
CA VAL A 60 2.75 -25.61 17.59
C VAL A 60 1.31 -25.13 17.45
N ILE A 61 0.80 -24.97 16.23
CA ILE A 61 -0.61 -24.59 16.00
C ILE A 61 -1.55 -25.61 16.62
N TRP A 62 -1.26 -26.91 16.46
CA TRP A 62 -2.04 -27.98 17.08
C TRP A 62 -2.03 -27.89 18.61
N LEU A 63 -0.86 -27.66 19.23
CA LEU A 63 -0.73 -27.48 20.67
C LEU A 63 -1.55 -26.26 21.14
N LEU A 64 -1.45 -25.13 20.44
CA LEU A 64 -2.18 -23.90 20.75
C LEU A 64 -3.70 -24.06 20.61
N LEU A 65 -4.16 -24.84 19.62
CA LEU A 65 -5.57 -25.21 19.46
C LEU A 65 -6.04 -26.09 20.62
N LYS A 66 -5.23 -27.10 21.00
CA LYS A 66 -5.55 -28.03 22.09
C LYS A 66 -5.59 -27.32 23.45
N SER A 67 -4.71 -26.35 23.66
CA SER A 67 -4.67 -25.51 24.87
C SER A 67 -5.70 -24.36 24.88
N LYS A 68 -6.52 -24.23 23.82
CA LYS A 68 -7.50 -23.14 23.62
C LYS A 68 -6.89 -21.74 23.65
N ILE A 69 -5.58 -21.61 23.49
CA ILE A 69 -4.91 -20.31 23.31
C ILE A 69 -5.33 -19.70 21.97
N ILE A 70 -5.49 -20.55 20.94
CA ILE A 70 -6.12 -20.16 19.68
C ILE A 70 -7.38 -20.97 19.42
N SER A 71 -8.32 -20.37 18.72
CA SER A 71 -9.53 -21.05 18.24
C SER A 71 -9.85 -20.65 16.80
N LEU A 72 -10.64 -21.46 16.10
CA LEU A 72 -11.05 -21.22 14.72
C LEU A 72 -12.54 -20.92 14.68
N THR A 73 -12.93 -19.88 13.95
CA THR A 73 -14.34 -19.60 13.68
C THR A 73 -14.57 -19.35 12.20
N ALA A 74 -15.57 -20.00 11.63
CA ALA A 74 -16.07 -19.71 10.29
C ALA A 74 -17.12 -18.58 10.31
N ASP A 75 -17.78 -18.39 11.46
CA ASP A 75 -18.68 -17.27 11.71
C ASP A 75 -17.86 -16.07 12.18
N ILE A 76 -17.73 -15.08 11.32
CA ILE A 76 -16.82 -13.95 11.50
C ILE A 76 -17.61 -12.67 11.74
N ASP A 77 -17.22 -11.93 12.77
CA ASP A 77 -17.65 -10.55 12.98
C ASP A 77 -16.94 -9.67 11.95
N ARG A 78 -17.66 -9.36 10.87
CA ARG A 78 -17.15 -8.59 9.73
C ARG A 78 -16.61 -7.23 10.16
N SER A 79 -17.24 -6.58 11.15
CA SER A 79 -16.85 -5.25 11.65
C SER A 79 -15.41 -5.19 12.20
N LYS A 80 -14.82 -6.34 12.53
CA LYS A 80 -13.45 -6.44 13.07
C LYS A 80 -12.39 -6.71 12.00
N ILE A 81 -12.81 -7.07 10.79
CA ILE A 81 -11.94 -7.56 9.71
C ILE A 81 -11.92 -6.53 8.57
N TYR A 82 -10.72 -6.28 8.03
CA TYR A 82 -10.59 -5.40 6.88
C TYR A 82 -11.26 -5.98 5.64
N ASN A 83 -11.92 -5.13 4.86
CA ASN A 83 -12.69 -5.55 3.70
C ASN A 83 -11.86 -6.34 2.68
N ARG A 84 -10.57 -5.99 2.50
CA ARG A 84 -9.60 -6.74 1.68
C ARG A 84 -9.59 -8.25 1.97
N THR A 85 -9.76 -8.65 3.23
CA THR A 85 -9.78 -10.06 3.63
C THR A 85 -11.18 -10.64 3.51
N LEU A 86 -12.22 -9.86 3.84
CA LEU A 86 -13.60 -10.29 3.73
C LEU A 86 -13.94 -10.71 2.29
N VAL A 87 -13.56 -9.94 1.28
CA VAL A 87 -13.80 -10.30 -0.12
C VAL A 87 -13.15 -11.64 -0.51
N PHE A 88 -11.99 -11.96 0.07
CA PHE A 88 -11.34 -13.26 -0.12
C PHE A 88 -12.11 -14.40 0.58
N LEU A 89 -12.48 -14.20 1.85
CA LEU A 89 -13.23 -15.20 2.61
C LEU A 89 -14.62 -15.46 2.01
N ASP A 90 -15.28 -14.43 1.49
CA ASP A 90 -16.58 -14.52 0.84
C ASP A 90 -16.47 -15.33 -0.47
N GLU A 91 -15.45 -15.07 -1.29
CA GLU A 91 -15.20 -15.87 -2.51
C GLU A 91 -14.86 -17.33 -2.19
N ALA A 92 -14.05 -17.57 -1.16
CA ALA A 92 -13.74 -18.93 -0.70
C ALA A 92 -15.00 -19.69 -0.25
N LYS A 93 -15.86 -19.05 0.56
CA LYS A 93 -17.13 -19.62 1.01
C LYS A 93 -18.10 -19.85 -0.14
N LYS A 94 -18.17 -18.91 -1.09
CA LYS A 94 -18.98 -19.04 -2.32
C LYS A 94 -18.57 -20.25 -3.15
N LYS A 95 -17.28 -20.59 -3.19
CA LYS A 95 -16.75 -21.81 -3.82
C LYS A 95 -16.90 -23.09 -2.96
N GLY A 96 -17.46 -22.99 -1.75
CA GLY A 96 -17.67 -24.14 -0.86
C GLY A 96 -16.49 -24.48 0.04
N TYR A 97 -15.45 -23.64 0.10
CA TYR A 97 -14.34 -23.86 1.02
C TYR A 97 -14.71 -23.46 2.45
N ARG A 98 -14.24 -24.25 3.42
CA ARG A 98 -14.27 -23.85 4.83
C ARG A 98 -13.17 -22.82 5.07
N ALA A 99 -13.56 -21.57 5.31
CA ALA A 99 -12.64 -20.47 5.57
C ALA A 99 -13.15 -19.59 6.73
N GLY A 100 -12.23 -18.96 7.46
CA GLY A 100 -12.57 -18.19 8.65
C GLY A 100 -11.38 -17.52 9.34
N ALA A 101 -11.60 -17.07 10.56
CA ALA A 101 -10.61 -16.39 11.37
C ALA A 101 -9.96 -17.32 12.40
N VAL A 102 -8.70 -17.05 12.72
CA VAL A 102 -8.01 -17.58 13.90
C VAL A 102 -8.13 -16.53 15.00
N LEU A 103 -8.71 -16.91 16.12
CA LEU A 103 -8.80 -16.05 17.30
C LEU A 103 -7.65 -16.39 18.23
N PHE A 104 -6.97 -15.38 18.77
CA PHE A 104 -6.00 -15.55 19.85
C PHE A 104 -6.64 -15.08 21.15
N LEU A 105 -6.79 -15.98 22.11
CA LEU A 105 -7.51 -15.74 23.37
C LEU A 105 -8.90 -15.11 23.13
N GLY A 106 -9.61 -15.61 22.12
CA GLY A 106 -10.95 -15.13 21.72
C GLY A 106 -10.96 -13.80 20.95
N ARG A 107 -9.81 -13.25 20.55
CA ARG A 107 -9.71 -11.95 19.86
C ARG A 107 -9.17 -12.09 18.43
N TYR A 108 -9.68 -11.27 17.52
CA TYR A 108 -9.15 -11.14 16.17
C TYR A 108 -7.74 -10.56 16.18
N ASN A 109 -6.84 -11.17 15.42
CA ASN A 109 -5.42 -10.81 15.34
C ASN A 109 -4.89 -10.79 13.89
N ASN A 110 -5.78 -10.57 12.91
CA ASN A 110 -5.46 -10.58 11.47
C ASN A 110 -4.97 -11.94 10.92
N GLN A 111 -5.13 -13.03 11.68
CA GLN A 111 -4.84 -14.40 11.22
C GLN A 111 -6.11 -15.11 10.78
N PHE A 112 -6.02 -15.87 9.69
CA PHE A 112 -7.13 -16.52 9.01
C PHE A 112 -6.73 -17.92 8.55
N PHE A 113 -7.72 -18.70 8.15
CA PHE A 113 -7.51 -20.02 7.58
C PHE A 113 -8.45 -20.31 6.41
N ILE A 114 -8.03 -21.21 5.54
CA ILE A 114 -8.84 -21.85 4.50
C ILE A 114 -8.48 -23.33 4.41
N GLU A 115 -9.46 -24.19 4.16
CA GLU A 115 -9.25 -25.63 3.95
C GLU A 115 -9.39 -25.97 2.46
N ILE A 116 -8.30 -26.40 1.83
CA ILE A 116 -8.26 -26.80 0.40
C ILE A 116 -7.74 -28.23 0.33
N SER A 117 -8.45 -29.13 -0.35
CA SER A 117 -8.04 -30.53 -0.55
C SER A 117 -7.66 -31.26 0.76
N GLY A 118 -8.39 -31.01 1.85
CA GLY A 118 -8.13 -31.60 3.17
C GLY A 118 -6.95 -30.97 3.93
N GLN A 119 -6.22 -30.02 3.34
CA GLN A 119 -5.16 -29.27 4.00
C GLN A 119 -5.70 -27.96 4.55
N ARG A 120 -5.38 -27.66 5.81
CA ARG A 120 -5.69 -26.37 6.43
C ARG A 120 -4.50 -25.42 6.25
N ILE A 121 -4.74 -24.31 5.57
CA ILE A 121 -3.74 -23.30 5.25
C ILE A 121 -4.03 -22.05 6.10
N PHE A 122 -3.02 -21.60 6.83
CA PHE A 122 -3.10 -20.40 7.67
C PHE A 122 -2.39 -19.22 7.00
N PHE A 123 -2.98 -18.04 7.08
CA PHE A 123 -2.44 -16.82 6.48
C PHE A 123 -2.80 -15.57 7.27
N GLU A 124 -2.02 -14.50 7.07
CA GLU A 124 -2.25 -13.20 7.71
C GLU A 124 -2.84 -12.23 6.68
N GLY A 125 -4.03 -11.69 6.94
CA GLY A 125 -4.73 -10.77 6.04
C GLY A 125 -5.15 -11.42 4.72
N LEU A 126 -4.20 -11.71 3.84
CA LEU A 126 -4.40 -12.39 2.56
C LEU A 126 -3.42 -13.56 2.40
N PRO A 127 -3.81 -14.64 1.72
CA PRO A 127 -2.89 -15.70 1.38
C PRO A 127 -1.86 -15.19 0.36
N LEU A 128 -0.58 -15.30 0.70
CA LEU A 128 0.51 -14.86 -0.17
C LEU A 128 1.00 -15.99 -1.10
N GLY A 129 0.54 -17.23 -0.90
CA GLY A 129 1.08 -18.41 -1.60
C GLY A 129 2.54 -18.71 -1.24
N ARG A 130 3.30 -19.35 -2.15
CA ARG A 130 4.74 -19.66 -1.97
C ARG A 130 5.61 -18.43 -1.77
N GLN A 131 5.09 -17.24 -2.09
CA GLN A 131 5.70 -15.93 -1.88
C GLN A 131 6.32 -15.72 -0.49
N ARG A 132 5.78 -16.36 0.58
CA ARG A 132 6.38 -16.31 1.94
C ARG A 132 7.88 -16.65 1.94
N ARG A 133 8.32 -17.53 1.03
CA ARG A 133 9.73 -17.98 0.93
C ARG A 133 10.67 -16.97 0.26
N ASN A 134 10.14 -16.10 -0.61
CA ASN A 134 10.94 -15.20 -1.45
C ASN A 134 10.88 -13.73 -0.98
N ILE A 135 9.73 -13.24 -0.49
CA ILE A 135 9.62 -11.86 0.02
C ILE A 135 10.44 -11.64 1.29
N ALA A 136 10.57 -12.66 2.14
CA ALA A 136 11.45 -12.56 3.30
C ALA A 136 12.90 -12.18 2.92
N ASN A 137 13.33 -12.46 1.68
CA ASN A 137 14.66 -12.12 1.17
C ASN A 137 14.75 -10.74 0.48
N ILE A 138 13.60 -10.15 0.10
CA ILE A 138 13.51 -8.88 -0.62
C ILE A 138 12.64 -7.93 0.21
N PHE A 139 13.28 -7.08 1.01
CA PHE A 139 12.59 -6.02 1.76
C PHE A 139 11.96 -5.02 0.78
N ILE A 140 10.71 -5.29 0.40
CA ILE A 140 9.95 -4.52 -0.59
C ILE A 140 9.71 -3.08 -0.10
N ASP A 141 9.63 -2.87 1.22
CA ASP A 141 9.40 -1.57 1.84
C ASP A 141 10.64 -0.66 1.86
N ASP A 142 11.83 -1.17 1.49
CA ASP A 142 13.03 -0.35 1.33
C ASP A 142 13.02 0.35 -0.03
N LYS A 143 12.60 1.61 -0.04
CA LYS A 143 12.47 2.43 -1.26
C LYS A 143 13.80 2.64 -2.00
N ALA A 144 14.95 2.56 -1.31
CA ALA A 144 16.24 2.66 -1.99
C ALA A 144 16.60 1.35 -2.70
N ARG A 145 16.39 0.21 -2.04
CA ARG A 145 16.64 -1.12 -2.60
C ARG A 145 15.68 -1.45 -3.75
N LEU A 146 14.41 -1.07 -3.61
CA LEU A 146 13.40 -1.16 -4.67
C LEU A 146 13.93 -0.53 -5.96
N LYS A 147 14.38 0.73 -5.89
CA LYS A 147 14.90 1.47 -7.06
C LYS A 147 16.13 0.84 -7.66
N GLU A 148 17.05 0.33 -6.85
CA GLU A 148 18.24 -0.38 -7.34
C GLU A 148 17.85 -1.61 -8.16
N ILE A 149 16.91 -2.42 -7.65
CA ILE A 149 16.42 -3.61 -8.34
C ILE A 149 15.70 -3.22 -9.64
N LEU A 150 14.79 -2.22 -9.59
CA LEU A 150 14.08 -1.75 -10.78
C LEU A 150 15.05 -1.29 -11.88
N ARG A 151 16.05 -0.48 -11.52
CA ARG A 151 17.09 0.01 -12.44
C ARG A 151 17.86 -1.15 -13.07
N ASN A 152 18.28 -2.14 -12.29
CA ASN A 152 19.06 -3.27 -12.80
C ASN A 152 18.27 -4.17 -13.77
N HIS A 153 16.93 -4.08 -13.75
CA HIS A 153 16.04 -4.84 -14.64
C HIS A 153 15.39 -3.97 -15.73
N GLY A 154 15.83 -2.73 -15.91
CA GLY A 154 15.29 -1.82 -16.93
C GLY A 154 13.83 -1.41 -16.72
N LEU A 155 13.33 -1.51 -15.48
CA LEU A 155 11.97 -1.11 -15.12
C LEU A 155 11.93 0.39 -14.76
N PRO A 156 10.83 1.11 -15.03
CA PRO A 156 10.75 2.55 -14.78
C PRO A 156 10.79 2.86 -13.29
N PHE A 157 11.62 3.84 -12.91
CA PHE A 157 11.81 4.28 -11.53
C PHE A 157 12.04 5.80 -11.50
N VAL A 158 11.79 6.44 -10.34
CA VAL A 158 12.06 7.87 -10.19
C VAL A 158 13.55 8.10 -9.93
N ILE A 159 14.14 9.02 -10.70
CA ILE A 159 15.52 9.46 -10.50
C ILE A 159 15.66 10.08 -9.10
N GLY A 160 16.54 9.52 -8.27
CA GLY A 160 16.73 9.98 -6.91
C GLY A 160 17.60 9.05 -6.07
N GLN A 161 18.08 9.54 -4.94
CA GLN A 161 19.05 8.83 -4.08
C GLN A 161 18.69 8.96 -2.59
N SER A 162 19.23 8.05 -1.77
CA SER A 162 19.04 8.00 -0.32
C SER A 162 20.29 8.49 0.42
N PHE A 163 20.10 9.29 1.47
CA PHE A 163 21.17 9.99 2.16
C PHE A 163 21.04 9.94 3.68
N PHE A 164 22.13 9.56 4.34
CA PHE A 164 22.29 9.76 5.79
C PHE A 164 22.66 11.21 6.13
N SER A 165 23.48 11.89 5.33
CA SER A 165 23.88 13.29 5.58
C SER A 165 22.86 14.28 5.03
N ARG A 166 22.36 15.19 5.88
CA ARG A 166 21.49 16.31 5.46
C ARG A 166 22.18 17.21 4.42
N ARG A 167 23.49 17.45 4.58
CA ARG A 167 24.29 18.28 3.65
C ARG A 167 24.40 17.60 2.28
N ALA A 168 24.65 16.30 2.25
CA ALA A 168 24.73 15.54 1.00
C ALA A 168 23.38 15.52 0.28
N ALA A 169 22.29 15.27 1.01
CA ALA A 169 20.92 15.30 0.48
C ALA A 169 20.58 16.65 -0.17
N CYS A 170 20.90 17.75 0.52
CA CYS A 170 20.65 19.11 0.01
C CYS A 170 21.49 19.40 -1.24
N ARG A 171 22.79 19.08 -1.22
CA ARG A 171 23.68 19.26 -2.39
C ARG A 171 23.18 18.45 -3.60
N TYR A 172 22.77 17.21 -3.37
CA TYR A 172 22.22 16.37 -4.43
C TYR A 172 20.92 16.95 -5.00
N GLY A 173 19.99 17.37 -4.15
CA GLY A 173 18.74 17.98 -4.60
C GLY A 173 18.96 19.22 -5.47
N LEU A 174 19.88 20.10 -5.08
CA LEU A 174 20.25 21.28 -5.88
C LEU A 174 20.81 20.88 -7.25
N LYS A 175 21.60 19.80 -7.34
CA LYS A 175 22.12 19.28 -8.61
C LYS A 175 21.02 18.62 -9.47
N LEU A 176 20.05 17.95 -8.85
CA LEU A 176 18.97 17.26 -9.56
C LEU A 176 17.94 18.24 -10.17
N GLY A 177 17.78 19.41 -9.55
CA GLY A 177 16.91 20.48 -10.05
C GLY A 177 15.42 20.26 -9.79
N TRP A 178 14.66 21.34 -9.82
CA TRP A 178 13.25 21.40 -9.42
C TRP A 178 12.28 20.84 -10.47
N PRO A 179 11.06 20.42 -10.09
CA PRO A 179 10.58 20.19 -8.72
C PRO A 179 11.12 18.88 -8.12
N LEU A 180 11.15 18.80 -6.78
CA LEU A 180 11.67 17.65 -6.03
C LEU A 180 10.66 17.04 -5.05
N VAL A 181 10.90 15.76 -4.72
CA VAL A 181 10.26 15.02 -3.63
C VAL A 181 11.30 14.70 -2.56
N VAL A 182 10.91 14.84 -1.30
CA VAL A 182 11.71 14.44 -0.14
C VAL A 182 10.86 13.52 0.74
N LYS A 183 11.34 12.30 0.99
CA LYS A 183 10.61 11.26 1.73
C LYS A 183 11.52 10.39 2.59
N PRO A 184 11.02 9.73 3.64
CA PRO A 184 11.81 8.73 4.37
C PRO A 184 12.12 7.52 3.48
N ARG A 185 13.21 6.81 3.81
CA ARG A 185 13.59 5.58 3.08
C ARG A 185 12.62 4.43 3.33
N TRP A 186 12.14 4.32 4.56
CA TRP A 186 11.13 3.35 4.99
C TRP A 186 9.87 4.07 5.45
N GLY A 187 8.79 3.31 5.58
CA GLY A 187 7.47 3.81 6.01
C GLY A 187 6.47 3.88 4.87
N SER A 188 5.21 4.08 5.24
CA SER A 188 4.02 3.99 4.38
C SER A 188 3.10 5.19 4.58
N VAL A 189 1.92 5.17 3.94
CA VAL A 189 0.81 6.14 4.11
C VAL A 189 1.20 7.61 3.91
N SER A 190 2.20 7.86 3.06
CA SER A 190 2.71 9.19 2.76
C SER A 190 3.14 9.98 4.01
N ARG A 191 3.64 9.28 5.05
CA ARG A 191 4.15 9.89 6.27
C ARG A 191 5.46 10.64 6.00
N HIS A 192 5.52 11.92 6.42
CA HIS A 192 6.68 12.79 6.17
C HIS A 192 7.12 12.81 4.70
N VAL A 193 6.16 12.72 3.76
CA VAL A 193 6.44 12.89 2.33
C VAL A 193 6.14 14.33 1.96
N PHE A 194 7.14 15.01 1.40
CA PHE A 194 7.06 16.38 0.92
C PHE A 194 7.24 16.36 -0.60
N VAL A 195 6.26 16.89 -1.31
CA VAL A 195 6.22 16.92 -2.78
C VAL A 195 6.26 18.35 -3.29
N ASP A 196 6.48 18.51 -4.60
CA ASP A 196 6.50 19.80 -5.29
C ASP A 196 7.41 20.86 -4.62
N ILE A 197 8.59 20.41 -4.20
CA ILE A 197 9.59 21.29 -3.59
C ILE A 197 10.27 22.07 -4.72
N ASN A 198 10.12 23.39 -4.70
CA ASN A 198 10.61 24.31 -5.73
C ASN A 198 11.63 25.34 -5.22
N SER A 199 12.14 25.18 -3.99
CA SER A 199 13.17 26.08 -3.44
C SER A 199 14.13 25.37 -2.49
N LYS A 200 15.31 25.95 -2.32
CA LYS A 200 16.38 25.44 -1.44
C LYS A 200 15.93 25.44 0.02
N GLU A 201 15.14 26.41 0.42
CA GLU A 201 14.62 26.60 1.77
C GLU A 201 13.63 25.48 2.09
N LYS A 202 12.65 25.25 1.19
CA LYS A 202 11.70 24.14 1.30
C LYS A 202 12.40 22.78 1.29
N LEU A 203 13.45 22.60 0.48
CA LEU A 203 14.25 21.38 0.45
C LEU A 203 14.92 21.11 1.81
N LYS A 204 15.56 22.12 2.41
CA LYS A 204 16.21 21.99 3.73
C LYS A 204 15.19 21.67 4.82
N GLU A 205 14.04 22.33 4.79
CA GLU A 205 12.94 22.11 5.73
C GLU A 205 12.40 20.68 5.62
N ALA A 206 12.09 20.22 4.41
CA ALA A 206 11.61 18.86 4.17
C ALA A 206 12.64 17.81 4.64
N ILE A 207 13.93 18.00 4.34
CA ILE A 207 15.01 17.12 4.82
C ILE A 207 15.06 17.09 6.36
N LYS A 208 14.90 18.25 7.01
CA LYS A 208 14.87 18.33 8.48
C LYS A 208 13.69 17.52 9.02
N ASN A 209 12.49 17.73 8.49
CA ASN A 209 11.27 17.07 8.96
C ASN A 209 11.31 15.56 8.73
N VAL A 210 11.82 15.06 7.60
CA VAL A 210 12.00 13.61 7.38
C VAL A 210 12.97 13.01 8.40
N LYS A 211 14.05 13.72 8.74
CA LYS A 211 15.05 13.26 9.71
C LYS A 211 14.53 13.11 11.14
N GLU A 212 13.35 13.67 11.44
CA GLU A 212 12.72 13.50 12.74
C GLU A 212 12.16 12.09 12.95
N ILE A 213 11.86 11.38 11.86
CA ILE A 213 11.27 10.03 11.91
C ILE A 213 12.17 8.96 11.30
N CYS A 214 12.97 9.30 10.30
CA CYS A 214 13.82 8.35 9.58
C CYS A 214 15.28 8.83 9.51
N PRO A 215 16.26 7.99 9.89
CA PRO A 215 17.68 8.32 9.75
C PRO A 215 18.16 8.45 8.31
N TRP A 216 17.39 8.00 7.30
CA TRP A 216 17.71 8.16 5.88
C TRP A 216 16.66 8.97 5.15
N VAL A 217 17.11 9.90 4.31
CA VAL A 217 16.23 10.75 3.50
C VAL A 217 16.43 10.40 2.05
N VAL A 218 15.34 10.18 1.33
CA VAL A 218 15.34 10.01 -0.11
C VAL A 218 14.98 11.35 -0.76
N VAL A 219 15.80 11.79 -1.72
CA VAL A 219 15.55 12.97 -2.55
C VAL A 219 15.39 12.52 -4.00
N GLU A 220 14.26 12.85 -4.62
CA GLU A 220 13.87 12.36 -5.96
C GLU A 220 13.29 13.49 -6.81
N LYS A 221 13.21 13.27 -8.12
CA LYS A 221 12.51 14.16 -9.04
C LYS A 221 10.99 14.07 -8.82
N PHE A 222 10.30 15.21 -8.81
CA PHE A 222 8.85 15.23 -8.83
C PHE A 222 8.34 15.12 -10.28
N LEU A 223 7.41 14.20 -10.54
CA LEU A 223 6.79 14.01 -11.85
C LEU A 223 5.53 14.88 -11.97
N THR A 224 5.68 16.05 -12.59
CA THR A 224 4.59 17.02 -12.70
C THR A 224 3.43 16.48 -13.54
N GLY A 225 2.22 16.59 -12.98
CA GLY A 225 0.98 16.13 -13.60
C GLY A 225 0.74 14.61 -13.53
N ALA A 226 1.65 13.84 -12.91
CA ALA A 226 1.44 12.42 -12.74
C ALA A 226 0.37 12.13 -11.67
N SER A 227 -0.48 11.14 -11.96
CA SER A 227 -1.40 10.54 -11.00
C SER A 227 -0.81 9.23 -10.46
N VAL A 228 -1.22 8.84 -9.25
CA VAL A 228 -0.85 7.53 -8.69
C VAL A 228 -1.90 6.49 -9.08
N TRP A 229 -1.47 5.47 -9.80
CA TRP A 229 -2.25 4.32 -10.20
C TRP A 229 -1.83 3.11 -9.38
N ARG A 230 -2.79 2.33 -8.90
CA ARG A 230 -2.53 1.10 -8.14
C ARG A 230 -2.89 -0.09 -9.03
N ALA A 231 -1.87 -0.77 -9.56
CA ALA A 231 -2.04 -2.07 -10.18
C ALA A 231 -1.99 -3.16 -9.11
N THR A 232 -2.80 -4.21 -9.23
CA THR A 232 -2.67 -5.42 -8.43
C THR A 232 -2.37 -6.59 -9.35
N VAL A 233 -1.28 -7.29 -9.07
CA VAL A 233 -0.86 -8.49 -9.77
C VAL A 233 -1.09 -9.69 -8.87
N VAL A 234 -1.70 -10.74 -9.42
CA VAL A 234 -1.94 -12.04 -8.77
C VAL A 234 -1.38 -13.13 -9.69
N ASP A 235 -0.55 -14.00 -9.12
CA ASP A 235 0.21 -15.03 -9.83
C ASP A 235 0.90 -14.53 -11.11
N TYR A 236 1.58 -13.39 -10.98
CA TYR A 236 2.29 -12.72 -12.08
C TYR A 236 1.40 -12.30 -13.26
N LYS A 237 0.09 -12.23 -13.05
CA LYS A 237 -0.88 -11.70 -14.01
C LYS A 237 -1.58 -10.48 -13.45
N LEU A 238 -1.78 -9.47 -14.28
CA LEU A 238 -2.52 -8.28 -13.87
C LEU A 238 -3.96 -8.67 -13.52
N GLY A 239 -4.38 -8.35 -12.30
CA GLY A 239 -5.78 -8.51 -11.89
C GLY A 239 -6.61 -7.24 -12.07
N GLY A 240 -6.02 -6.07 -11.79
CA GLY A 240 -6.70 -4.80 -12.01
C GLY A 240 -5.79 -3.59 -11.83
N VAL A 241 -6.21 -2.45 -12.36
CA VAL A 241 -5.58 -1.14 -12.18
C VAL A 241 -6.65 -0.14 -11.77
N VAL A 242 -6.40 0.62 -10.69
CA VAL A 242 -7.30 1.70 -10.27
C VAL A 242 -6.55 3.03 -10.21
N LYS A 243 -7.21 4.09 -10.68
CA LYS A 243 -6.81 5.46 -10.37
C LYS A 243 -7.29 5.79 -8.97
N ARG A 244 -6.40 6.31 -8.12
CA ARG A 244 -6.78 6.80 -6.80
C ARG A 244 -6.79 8.32 -6.80
N ILE A 245 -7.91 8.90 -6.40
CA ILE A 245 -8.11 10.35 -6.42
C ILE A 245 -8.28 10.82 -4.97
N PRO A 246 -7.51 11.81 -4.50
CA PRO A 246 -7.71 12.36 -3.15
C PRO A 246 -9.16 12.81 -2.93
N ALA A 247 -9.58 12.91 -1.66
CA ALA A 247 -10.92 13.38 -1.33
C ALA A 247 -11.20 14.73 -1.98
N ASN A 248 -12.34 14.83 -2.65
CA ASN A 248 -12.64 15.94 -3.55
C ASN A 248 -14.15 16.10 -3.75
N VAL A 249 -14.55 17.26 -4.27
CA VAL A 249 -15.88 17.52 -4.84
C VAL A 249 -15.74 18.31 -6.14
N VAL A 250 -16.75 18.26 -7.00
CA VAL A 250 -16.83 19.04 -8.24
C VAL A 250 -17.96 20.06 -8.09
N GLY A 251 -17.67 21.34 -8.35
CA GLY A 251 -18.67 22.39 -8.28
C GLY A 251 -19.77 22.21 -9.31
N ASP A 252 -21.01 22.49 -8.91
CA ASP A 252 -22.18 22.56 -9.78
C ASP A 252 -22.58 24.02 -10.10
N GLY A 253 -21.91 24.99 -9.47
CA GLY A 253 -22.16 26.42 -9.57
C GLY A 253 -23.22 26.96 -8.62
N VAL A 254 -23.81 26.12 -7.75
CA VAL A 254 -24.94 26.48 -6.88
C VAL A 254 -24.71 26.06 -5.43
N SER A 255 -24.27 24.81 -5.21
CA SER A 255 -24.05 24.27 -3.87
C SER A 255 -22.70 24.66 -3.28
N SER A 256 -22.70 24.89 -1.98
CA SER A 256 -21.49 25.06 -1.19
C SER A 256 -20.67 23.76 -1.13
N ILE A 257 -19.38 23.87 -0.84
CA ILE A 257 -18.50 22.72 -0.66
C ILE A 257 -19.02 21.77 0.43
N ALA A 258 -19.59 22.30 1.52
CA ALA A 258 -20.19 21.48 2.58
C ALA A 258 -21.37 20.64 2.06
N GLU A 259 -22.29 21.24 1.31
CA GLU A 259 -23.45 20.54 0.73
C GLU A 259 -23.03 19.52 -0.34
N LEU A 260 -22.01 19.84 -1.15
CA LEU A 260 -21.44 18.90 -2.13
C LEU A 260 -20.82 17.67 -1.43
N VAL A 261 -20.18 17.87 -0.28
CA VAL A 261 -19.63 16.77 0.53
C VAL A 261 -20.74 15.94 1.15
N GLU A 262 -21.79 16.56 1.69
CA GLU A 262 -22.96 15.84 2.22
C GLU A 262 -23.62 14.98 1.15
N THR A 263 -23.83 15.54 -0.04
CA THR A 263 -24.37 14.82 -1.21
C THR A 263 -23.48 13.63 -1.59
N LYS A 264 -22.16 13.84 -1.65
CA LYS A 264 -21.21 12.76 -1.97
C LYS A 264 -21.15 11.68 -0.88
N ASN A 265 -21.32 12.07 0.39
CA ASN A 265 -21.35 11.17 1.54
C ASN A 265 -22.68 10.40 1.68
N ALA A 266 -23.74 10.82 0.97
CA ALA A 266 -25.01 10.10 0.92
C ALA A 266 -24.95 8.84 0.04
N ASP A 267 -23.86 8.63 -0.72
CA ASP A 267 -23.62 7.37 -1.44
C ASP A 267 -23.59 6.20 -0.44
N PRO A 268 -24.48 5.19 -0.55
CA PRO A 268 -24.56 4.08 0.40
C PRO A 268 -23.31 3.19 0.42
N ARG A 269 -22.42 3.32 -0.57
CA ARG A 269 -21.13 2.63 -0.58
C ARG A 269 -20.14 3.24 0.42
N ARG A 270 -20.37 4.46 0.92
CA ARG A 270 -19.49 5.15 1.87
C ARG A 270 -19.84 4.81 3.31
N GLY A 271 -18.97 4.02 3.94
CA GLY A 271 -19.02 3.70 5.35
C GLY A 271 -18.53 4.82 6.27
N GLU A 272 -18.69 4.60 7.56
CA GLU A 272 -18.26 5.55 8.59
C GLU A 272 -16.73 5.58 8.74
N PRO A 273 -16.14 6.69 9.20
CA PRO A 273 -14.71 6.76 9.47
C PRO A 273 -14.22 5.61 10.37
N LYS A 274 -13.12 4.95 9.97
CA LYS A 274 -12.50 3.76 10.62
C LYS A 274 -13.33 2.47 10.53
N GLN A 275 -14.42 2.45 9.78
CA GLN A 275 -15.13 1.21 9.46
C GLN A 275 -14.21 0.27 8.67
N LYS A 276 -14.11 -0.99 9.10
CA LYS A 276 -13.15 -1.96 8.52
C LYS A 276 -13.72 -2.75 7.35
N ASP A 277 -15.00 -3.09 7.41
CA ASP A 277 -15.72 -3.88 6.42
C ASP A 277 -16.27 -3.04 5.26
N CYS A 278 -15.63 -1.91 4.98
CA CYS A 278 -16.00 -1.01 3.91
C CYS A 278 -14.76 -0.51 3.16
N THR A 279 -14.89 -0.28 1.86
CA THR A 279 -13.80 0.20 0.99
C THR A 279 -13.78 1.72 0.89
N TYR A 280 -14.95 2.36 0.83
CA TYR A 280 -15.07 3.83 0.81
C TYR A 280 -15.49 4.34 2.18
N LEU A 281 -14.78 5.33 2.70
CA LEU A 281 -15.23 6.02 3.89
C LEU A 281 -15.79 7.40 3.54
N LYS A 282 -16.66 7.92 4.41
CA LYS A 282 -17.18 9.28 4.31
C LYS A 282 -16.04 10.30 4.42
N ILE A 283 -16.16 11.36 3.64
CA ILE A 283 -15.27 12.52 3.70
C ILE A 283 -15.62 13.31 4.96
N VAL A 284 -14.61 13.56 5.81
CA VAL A 284 -14.75 14.38 7.01
C VAL A 284 -14.08 15.72 6.77
N LEU A 285 -14.87 16.80 6.81
CA LEU A 285 -14.33 18.17 6.76
C LEU A 285 -13.69 18.51 8.11
N ASP A 286 -12.39 18.78 8.06
CA ASP A 286 -11.57 19.02 9.24
C ASP A 286 -10.64 20.22 9.04
N GLN A 287 -9.75 20.49 10.01
CA GLN A 287 -8.79 21.58 9.91
C GLN A 287 -7.79 21.39 8.75
N THR A 288 -7.51 20.15 8.35
CA THR A 288 -6.69 19.84 7.18
C THR A 288 -7.40 20.31 5.90
N SER A 289 -8.68 19.98 5.78
CA SER A 289 -9.56 20.38 4.69
C SER A 289 -9.66 21.91 4.62
N ALA A 290 -9.87 22.58 5.77
CA ALA A 290 -9.96 24.04 5.85
C ALA A 290 -8.67 24.73 5.35
N LYS A 291 -7.48 24.22 5.73
CA LYS A 291 -6.20 24.76 5.26
C LYS A 291 -6.01 24.61 3.76
N LEU A 292 -6.38 23.45 3.22
CA LEU A 292 -6.26 23.18 1.79
C LEU A 292 -7.24 24.02 0.96
N LEU A 293 -8.46 24.23 1.46
CA LEU A 293 -9.42 25.14 0.83
C LEU A 293 -8.92 26.58 0.87
N ALA A 294 -8.39 27.05 2.00
CA ALA A 294 -7.82 28.39 2.09
C ALA A 294 -6.66 28.61 1.10
N ALA A 295 -5.81 27.60 0.90
CA ALA A 295 -4.76 27.63 -0.13
C ALA A 295 -5.33 27.69 -1.56
N GLN A 296 -6.51 27.14 -1.79
CA GLN A 296 -7.29 27.26 -3.03
C GLN A 296 -8.16 28.54 -3.08
N LYS A 297 -8.06 29.43 -2.10
CA LYS A 297 -8.90 30.63 -1.93
C LYS A 297 -10.40 30.32 -1.80
N LEU A 298 -10.72 29.19 -1.17
CA LEU A 298 -12.07 28.70 -0.91
C LEU A 298 -12.30 28.52 0.60
N ALA A 299 -13.55 28.33 1.00
CA ALA A 299 -13.98 27.98 2.35
C ALA A 299 -15.15 27.00 2.28
N PHE A 300 -15.53 26.34 3.39
CA PHE A 300 -16.59 25.32 3.38
C PHE A 300 -17.94 25.82 2.84
N GLY A 301 -18.32 27.06 3.14
CA GLY A 301 -19.53 27.70 2.60
C GLY A 301 -19.37 28.28 1.19
N GLY A 302 -18.19 28.20 0.58
CA GLY A 302 -17.94 28.72 -0.76
C GLY A 302 -18.60 27.83 -1.82
N VAL A 303 -19.14 28.46 -2.86
CA VAL A 303 -19.76 27.80 -4.02
C VAL A 303 -18.76 27.75 -5.16
N PRO A 304 -18.19 26.57 -5.49
CA PRO A 304 -17.24 26.45 -6.60
C PRO A 304 -17.96 26.59 -7.94
N ALA A 305 -17.26 27.10 -8.95
CA ALA A 305 -17.81 27.21 -10.30
C ALA A 305 -18.17 25.82 -10.86
N ARG A 306 -19.13 25.77 -11.77
CA ARG A 306 -19.51 24.52 -12.44
C ARG A 306 -18.29 23.85 -13.09
N GLY A 307 -18.06 22.58 -12.78
CA GLY A 307 -16.93 21.80 -13.28
C GLY A 307 -15.60 22.06 -12.56
N GLN A 308 -15.55 22.98 -11.59
CA GLN A 308 -14.35 23.22 -10.81
C GLN A 308 -14.09 22.06 -9.84
N GLN A 309 -12.99 21.36 -10.04
CA GLN A 309 -12.51 20.36 -9.09
C GLN A 309 -11.95 21.03 -7.83
N VAL A 310 -12.48 20.66 -6.66
CA VAL A 310 -12.01 21.14 -5.35
C VAL A 310 -11.41 19.97 -4.57
N TRP A 311 -10.17 20.16 -4.12
CA TRP A 311 -9.45 19.16 -3.32
C TRP A 311 -9.67 19.39 -1.83
N LEU A 312 -10.02 18.33 -1.10
CA LEU A 312 -10.29 18.35 0.35
C LEU A 312 -9.16 17.68 1.14
N GLN A 313 -8.35 16.85 0.48
CA GLN A 313 -7.17 16.22 1.06
C GLN A 313 -6.01 16.25 0.06
N GLU A 314 -4.79 16.50 0.55
CA GLU A 314 -3.57 16.41 -0.27
C GLU A 314 -3.13 14.95 -0.47
N LYS A 315 -3.38 14.11 0.55
CA LYS A 315 -2.94 12.72 0.56
C LYS A 315 -4.04 11.80 0.04
N ILE A 316 -3.63 10.81 -0.76
CA ILE A 316 -4.50 9.75 -1.22
C ILE A 316 -4.58 8.67 -0.14
N ILE A 317 -5.59 8.76 0.72
CA ILE A 317 -5.88 7.78 1.79
C ILE A 317 -7.37 7.42 1.69
N LEU A 318 -7.69 6.13 1.55
CA LEU A 318 -9.08 5.66 1.42
C LEU A 318 -9.94 6.08 2.62
N ASP A 319 -9.37 5.98 3.82
CA ASP A 319 -10.03 6.37 5.07
C ASP A 319 -10.39 7.86 5.15
N LEU A 320 -9.81 8.70 4.29
CA LEU A 320 -10.12 10.12 4.20
C LEU A 320 -11.14 10.45 3.10
N GLY A 321 -11.75 9.43 2.48
CA GLY A 321 -12.78 9.58 1.47
C GLY A 321 -12.25 9.73 0.05
N ALA A 322 -11.07 9.17 -0.24
CA ALA A 322 -10.54 9.09 -1.60
C ALA A 322 -11.45 8.28 -2.53
N ASP A 323 -11.46 8.64 -3.82
CA ASP A 323 -12.20 7.92 -4.85
C ASP A 323 -11.30 6.91 -5.57
N LEU A 324 -11.91 5.86 -6.10
CA LEU A 324 -11.25 4.80 -6.86
C LEU A 324 -11.98 4.64 -8.20
N LEU A 325 -11.26 4.80 -9.30
CA LEU A 325 -11.81 4.58 -10.64
C LEU A 325 -11.13 3.36 -11.27
N ASP A 326 -11.89 2.36 -11.73
CA ASP A 326 -11.32 1.25 -12.49
C ASP A 326 -10.72 1.78 -13.78
N ALA A 327 -9.47 1.41 -14.02
CA ALA A 327 -8.72 1.77 -15.22
C ALA A 327 -8.07 0.53 -15.86
N THR A 328 -8.48 -0.67 -15.46
CA THR A 328 -7.91 -1.92 -15.94
C THR A 328 -8.04 -2.05 -17.46
N GLY A 329 -9.22 -1.75 -18.01
CA GLY A 329 -9.47 -1.81 -19.45
C GLY A 329 -8.79 -0.69 -20.25
N ALA A 330 -8.42 0.42 -19.59
CA ALA A 330 -7.73 1.54 -20.20
C ALA A 330 -6.20 1.38 -20.17
N ALA A 331 -5.66 0.45 -19.37
CA ALA A 331 -4.22 0.32 -19.20
C ALA A 331 -3.52 -0.16 -20.47
N HIS A 332 -2.52 0.60 -20.91
CA HIS A 332 -1.72 0.25 -22.09
C HIS A 332 -1.02 -1.10 -21.90
N PRO A 333 -0.98 -1.99 -22.91
CA PRO A 333 -0.35 -3.31 -22.80
C PRO A 333 1.11 -3.29 -22.32
N ASP A 334 1.88 -2.26 -22.68
CA ASP A 334 3.26 -2.12 -22.18
C ASP A 334 3.33 -1.83 -20.68
N ASN A 335 2.35 -1.12 -20.13
CA ASN A 335 2.26 -0.86 -18.68
C ASN A 335 1.91 -2.16 -17.95
N ILE A 336 0.99 -2.96 -18.52
CA ILE A 336 0.66 -4.29 -18.00
C ILE A 336 1.92 -5.17 -17.92
N LYS A 337 2.72 -5.21 -18.99
CA LYS A 337 3.96 -6.01 -19.04
C LYS A 337 4.93 -5.62 -17.93
N ILE A 338 5.15 -4.32 -17.65
CA ILE A 338 6.07 -3.92 -16.58
C ILE A 338 5.52 -4.23 -15.18
N PHE A 339 4.19 -4.23 -14.98
CA PHE A 339 3.60 -4.63 -13.70
C PHE A 339 3.83 -6.12 -13.44
N GLU A 340 3.54 -6.95 -14.44
CA GLU A 340 3.78 -8.40 -14.33
C GLU A 340 5.28 -8.73 -14.24
N GLN A 341 6.14 -8.02 -14.98
CA GLN A 341 7.59 -8.18 -14.89
C GLN A 341 8.11 -7.77 -13.52
N ALA A 342 7.64 -6.65 -12.96
CA ALA A 342 7.99 -6.24 -11.61
C ALA A 342 7.60 -7.32 -10.59
N ALA A 343 6.38 -7.87 -10.67
CA ALA A 343 5.98 -8.98 -9.80
C ALA A 343 6.96 -10.17 -9.88
N ARG A 344 7.39 -10.56 -11.09
CA ARG A 344 8.37 -11.66 -11.30
C ARG A 344 9.76 -11.33 -10.75
N VAL A 345 10.28 -10.13 -11.01
CA VAL A 345 11.59 -9.67 -10.52
C VAL A 345 11.66 -9.72 -8.99
N PHE A 346 10.55 -9.38 -8.33
CA PHE A 346 10.45 -9.40 -6.87
C PHE A 346 9.95 -10.74 -6.31
N GLY A 347 9.71 -11.75 -7.14
CA GLY A 347 9.19 -13.06 -6.73
C GLY A 347 7.86 -12.97 -5.97
N ALA A 348 7.05 -11.97 -6.32
CA ALA A 348 5.85 -11.59 -5.60
C ALA A 348 4.59 -12.05 -6.35
N GLN A 349 4.00 -13.16 -5.91
CA GLN A 349 2.78 -13.70 -6.54
C GLN A 349 1.56 -12.80 -6.28
N LEU A 350 1.44 -12.21 -5.10
CA LEU A 350 0.46 -11.15 -4.83
C LEU A 350 1.17 -9.83 -4.54
N VAL A 351 0.94 -8.80 -5.35
CA VAL A 351 1.54 -7.48 -5.10
C VAL A 351 0.68 -6.34 -5.63
N GLY A 352 0.56 -5.29 -4.81
CA GLY A 352 0.04 -3.99 -5.24
C GLY A 352 1.18 -3.07 -5.65
N ILE A 353 1.16 -2.61 -6.89
CA ILE A 353 2.19 -1.76 -7.49
C ILE A 353 1.65 -0.34 -7.61
N ASP A 354 2.32 0.60 -6.94
CA ASP A 354 2.07 2.02 -7.17
C ASP A 354 2.92 2.54 -8.32
N PHE A 355 2.21 3.01 -9.34
CA PHE A 355 2.79 3.51 -10.58
C PHE A 355 2.38 4.97 -10.79
N LEU A 356 3.36 5.84 -10.94
CA LEU A 356 3.16 7.23 -11.33
C LEU A 356 3.19 7.34 -12.85
N CYS A 357 2.14 7.88 -13.43
CA CYS A 357 2.12 8.31 -14.84
C CYS A 357 0.99 9.34 -15.04
N ARG A 358 1.04 10.08 -16.14
CA ARG A 358 -0.03 11.04 -16.48
C ARG A 358 -1.27 10.31 -16.95
N ASP A 359 -1.08 9.34 -17.83
CA ASP A 359 -2.16 8.57 -18.44
C ASP A 359 -1.77 7.08 -18.50
N ILE A 360 -2.57 6.22 -17.86
CA ILE A 360 -2.31 4.77 -17.85
C ILE A 360 -2.52 4.12 -19.23
N GLY A 361 -3.24 4.79 -20.15
CA GLY A 361 -3.48 4.35 -21.52
C GLY A 361 -2.36 4.66 -22.50
N VAL A 362 -1.36 5.45 -22.09
CA VAL A 362 -0.14 5.73 -22.87
C VAL A 362 0.98 4.80 -22.42
N SER A 363 1.81 4.31 -23.36
CA SER A 363 2.94 3.44 -23.02
C SER A 363 3.90 4.14 -22.05
N TRP A 364 4.43 3.41 -21.06
CA TRP A 364 5.46 3.90 -20.15
C TRP A 364 6.73 4.37 -20.88
N ARG A 365 6.93 3.94 -22.13
CA ARG A 365 8.06 4.33 -22.99
C ARG A 365 7.90 5.72 -23.60
N GLU A 366 6.67 6.24 -23.63
CA GLU A 366 6.30 7.48 -24.33
C GLU A 366 5.97 8.62 -23.36
N GLN A 367 6.09 8.37 -22.04
CA GLN A 367 5.82 9.37 -21.01
C GLN A 367 6.75 9.19 -19.81
N GLU A 368 6.90 10.26 -19.04
CA GLU A 368 7.54 10.16 -17.73
C GLU A 368 6.66 9.34 -16.77
N CYS A 369 7.24 8.28 -16.21
CA CYS A 369 6.55 7.40 -15.30
C CYS A 369 7.52 6.68 -14.37
N ALA A 370 6.99 6.07 -13.31
CA ALA A 370 7.81 5.30 -12.38
C ALA A 370 6.99 4.35 -11.49
N ILE A 371 7.54 3.18 -11.21
CA ILE A 371 7.12 2.37 -10.07
C ILE A 371 7.71 3.01 -8.80
N ILE A 372 6.86 3.37 -7.85
CA ILE A 372 7.27 4.09 -6.62
C ILE A 372 7.22 3.24 -5.35
N GLU A 373 6.34 2.23 -5.33
CA GLU A 373 6.14 1.35 -4.18
C GLU A 373 5.53 0.02 -4.62
N LEU A 374 5.87 -1.03 -3.89
CA LEU A 374 5.31 -2.36 -4.03
C LEU A 374 4.74 -2.76 -2.67
N ASN A 375 3.54 -3.34 -2.63
CA ASN A 375 2.80 -3.66 -1.42
C ASN A 375 2.53 -5.16 -1.39
N SER A 376 3.12 -5.87 -0.43
CA SER A 376 2.98 -7.34 -0.30
C SER A 376 1.61 -7.78 0.19
N LEU A 377 0.90 -6.93 0.94
CA LEU A 377 -0.48 -7.15 1.39
C LEU A 377 -1.41 -6.06 0.83
N PRO A 378 -1.67 -6.07 -0.49
CA PRO A 378 -2.47 -5.03 -1.13
C PRO A 378 -3.93 -5.05 -0.67
N PHE A 379 -4.59 -3.89 -0.73
CA PHE A 379 -6.04 -3.77 -0.58
C PHE A 379 -6.70 -4.24 -1.87
N ILE A 380 -7.06 -5.53 -1.95
CA ILE A 380 -7.66 -6.10 -3.17
C ILE A 380 -9.12 -5.67 -3.36
N ASP A 381 -9.81 -5.28 -2.29
CA ASP A 381 -11.19 -4.82 -2.26
C ASP A 381 -11.41 -3.53 -3.08
N MET A 382 -10.37 -2.70 -3.24
CA MET A 382 -10.41 -1.49 -4.07
C MET A 382 -10.75 -1.77 -5.54
N HIS A 383 -10.50 -3.00 -6.01
CA HIS A 383 -10.83 -3.44 -7.36
C HIS A 383 -12.22 -4.08 -7.43
N HIS A 384 -12.74 -4.61 -6.33
CA HIS A 384 -14.09 -5.19 -6.26
C HIS A 384 -15.17 -4.12 -6.24
N TYR A 385 -14.88 -2.99 -5.60
CA TYR A 385 -15.82 -1.91 -5.41
C TYR A 385 -15.24 -0.60 -5.95
N PRO A 386 -15.07 -0.43 -7.28
CA PRO A 386 -14.72 0.87 -7.84
C PRO A 386 -15.93 1.82 -7.81
N LEU A 387 -15.67 3.13 -7.81
CA LEU A 387 -16.70 4.17 -7.73
C LEU A 387 -17.31 4.33 -9.11
N GLU A 388 -16.43 4.28 -10.11
CA GLU A 388 -16.72 4.27 -11.54
C GLU A 388 -15.90 3.17 -12.23
N GLY A 389 -16.45 2.65 -13.33
CA GLY A 389 -15.85 1.56 -14.10
C GLY A 389 -16.29 0.17 -13.61
N GLN A 390 -15.55 -0.87 -13.99
CA GLN A 390 -15.99 -2.26 -13.84
C GLN A 390 -15.37 -2.95 -12.61
N PRO A 391 -16.18 -3.56 -11.72
CA PRO A 391 -15.68 -4.44 -10.67
C PRO A 391 -14.77 -5.56 -11.21
N ARG A 392 -13.68 -5.84 -10.49
CA ARG A 392 -12.75 -6.94 -10.78
C ARG A 392 -12.66 -7.88 -9.58
N ASN A 393 -12.97 -9.16 -9.79
CA ASN A 393 -12.91 -10.17 -8.73
C ASN A 393 -11.47 -10.68 -8.53
N ILE A 394 -10.64 -9.85 -7.90
CA ILE A 394 -9.25 -10.21 -7.55
C ILE A 394 -9.20 -11.37 -6.54
N ALA A 395 -10.25 -11.54 -5.73
CA ALA A 395 -10.33 -12.63 -4.76
C ALA A 395 -10.41 -13.99 -5.45
N ALA A 396 -11.15 -14.09 -6.56
CA ALA A 396 -11.25 -15.31 -7.35
C ALA A 396 -9.90 -15.67 -7.99
N MET A 397 -9.14 -14.69 -8.49
CA MET A 397 -7.78 -14.92 -8.99
C MET A 397 -6.87 -15.44 -7.88
N LEU A 398 -6.97 -14.85 -6.69
CA LEU A 398 -6.15 -15.25 -5.54
C LEU A 398 -6.51 -16.66 -5.05
N LEU A 399 -7.80 -16.99 -5.03
CA LEU A 399 -8.27 -18.33 -4.71
C LEU A 399 -7.81 -19.35 -5.75
N ALA A 400 -7.88 -19.04 -7.04
CA ALA A 400 -7.39 -19.91 -8.11
C ALA A 400 -5.88 -20.19 -7.98
N MET A 401 -5.08 -19.18 -7.65
CA MET A 401 -3.65 -19.34 -7.33
C MET A 401 -3.44 -20.32 -6.16
N MET A 402 -4.23 -20.21 -5.09
CA MET A 402 -4.16 -21.15 -3.97
C MET A 402 -4.60 -22.56 -4.37
N GLU A 403 -5.69 -22.69 -5.13
CA GLU A 403 -6.16 -23.98 -5.63
C GLU A 403 -5.06 -24.68 -6.44
N GLU A 404 -4.37 -23.95 -7.31
CA GLU A 404 -3.25 -24.50 -8.08
C GLU A 404 -2.05 -24.89 -7.20
N GLU A 405 -1.71 -24.05 -6.23
CA GLU A 405 -0.56 -24.30 -5.35
C GLU A 405 -0.76 -25.52 -4.42
N TYR A 406 -1.99 -25.72 -3.94
CA TYR A 406 -2.36 -26.75 -2.97
C TYR A 406 -3.18 -27.90 -3.58
N LYS A 407 -3.26 -27.96 -4.93
CA LYS A 407 -3.70 -29.17 -5.63
C LYS A 407 -2.77 -30.31 -5.26
N ILE A 408 -3.35 -31.37 -4.71
CA ILE A 408 -2.70 -32.68 -4.68
C ILE A 408 -2.65 -33.13 -6.14
N ASN A 409 -1.45 -33.37 -6.68
CA ASN A 409 -1.32 -34.25 -7.85
C ASN A 409 -1.94 -35.58 -7.41
N LYS A 410 -3.19 -35.82 -7.81
CA LYS A 410 -3.87 -37.09 -7.57
C LYS A 410 -3.11 -38.21 -8.24
#